data_AF-A0A0Q9ERY1-F1
#
_entry.id   AF-A0A0Q9ERY1-F1
#
_cell.length_a   1.000
_cell.length_b   1.000
_cell.length_c   1.000
_cell.angle_alpha   90.00
_cell.angle_beta   90.00
_cell.angle_gamma   90.00
#
_symmetry.space_group_name_H-M   'P 1'
#
loop_
_entity.id
_entity.type
_entity.pdbx_description
1 polymer ?
#
loop_
_entity_poly.entity_id
_entity_poly.type
_entity_poly.pdbx_seq_one_letter_code
_entity_poly.pdbx_strand_id
1 'polypeptide(L)'
;MKQLLVLAFVFTASCSVATDSAVPIASGHYVFQHHFAEQPTIPSISLNATINGSHIVLVNSKASGPFPAGVLAEGELMWHAGSGQWIIGHEDGDRSVRDVGGCSDGPEVVDLIGKIYWTC
;
A
#
# COMPACT_ATOMS: atom_id res chain seq x y z
N MET A 1 -3.25 -15.43 -64.47
CA MET A 1 -4.15 -14.82 -63.46
C MET A 1 -3.66 -15.27 -62.09
N LYS A 2 -3.02 -14.37 -61.33
CA LYS A 2 -2.33 -14.67 -60.06
C LYS A 2 -3.28 -14.26 -58.92
N GLN A 3 -3.86 -15.23 -58.21
CA GLN A 3 -4.70 -14.96 -57.05
C GLN A 3 -3.82 -14.52 -55.87
N LEU A 4 -4.07 -13.31 -55.38
CA LEU A 4 -3.51 -12.78 -54.14
C LEU A 4 -4.40 -13.28 -52.99
N LEU A 5 -3.83 -14.06 -52.08
CA LEU A 5 -4.50 -14.55 -50.87
C LEU A 5 -4.18 -13.58 -49.74
N VAL A 6 -5.16 -12.77 -49.32
CA VAL A 6 -5.03 -11.79 -48.24
C VAL A 6 -5.35 -12.49 -46.91
N LEU A 7 -4.35 -12.66 -46.05
CA LEU A 7 -4.51 -13.18 -44.70
C LEU A 7 -4.96 -12.03 -43.79
N ALA A 8 -6.22 -12.08 -43.32
CA ALA A 8 -6.72 -11.13 -42.32
C ALA A 8 -6.35 -11.63 -40.91
N PHE A 9 -5.44 -10.91 -40.24
CA PHE A 9 -5.06 -11.17 -38.85
C PHE A 9 -6.03 -10.42 -37.92
N VAL A 10 -6.93 -11.16 -37.26
CA VAL A 10 -7.86 -10.58 -36.27
C VAL A 10 -7.13 -10.43 -34.94
N PHE A 11 -6.79 -9.20 -34.58
CA PHE A 11 -6.25 -8.84 -33.27
C PHE A 11 -7.41 -8.78 -32.26
N THR A 12 -7.61 -9.84 -31.49
CA THR A 12 -8.51 -9.80 -30.32
C THR A 12 -7.79 -9.08 -29.19
N ALA A 13 -8.13 -7.81 -28.98
CA ALA A 13 -7.70 -7.03 -27.82
C ALA A 13 -8.36 -7.62 -26.55
N SER A 14 -7.59 -8.38 -25.78
CA SER A 14 -7.99 -8.80 -24.43
C SER A 14 -7.85 -7.59 -23.50
N CYS A 15 -8.96 -6.98 -23.12
CA CYS A 15 -9.00 -6.01 -22.04
C CYS A 15 -8.80 -6.76 -20.72
N SER A 16 -7.56 -6.84 -20.24
CA SER A 16 -7.29 -7.25 -18.87
C SER A 16 -7.80 -6.15 -17.93
N VAL A 17 -8.95 -6.38 -17.32
CA VAL A 17 -9.43 -5.56 -16.21
C VAL A 17 -8.46 -5.82 -15.06
N ALA A 18 -7.68 -4.81 -14.65
CA ALA A 18 -6.84 -4.92 -13.48
C ALA A 18 -7.76 -5.13 -12.26
N THR A 19 -7.86 -6.36 -11.78
CA THR A 19 -8.52 -6.64 -10.51
C THR A 19 -7.70 -6.00 -9.41
N ASP A 20 -8.28 -5.01 -8.74
CA ASP A 20 -7.73 -4.46 -7.51
C ASP A 20 -7.48 -5.63 -6.54
N SER A 21 -6.28 -5.73 -5.98
CA SER A 21 -5.98 -6.78 -5.00
C SER A 21 -6.95 -6.61 -3.85
N ALA A 22 -7.63 -7.67 -3.42
CA ALA A 22 -8.49 -7.57 -2.25
C ALA A 22 -7.64 -7.29 -1.00
N VAL A 23 -8.05 -6.32 -0.18
CA VAL A 23 -7.40 -6.00 1.10
C VAL A 23 -7.32 -7.29 1.94
N PRO A 24 -6.13 -7.79 2.29
CA PRO A 24 -5.95 -9.12 2.89
C PRO A 24 -6.21 -9.14 4.39
N ILE A 25 -6.98 -8.19 4.90
CA ILE A 25 -7.36 -8.07 6.31
C ILE A 25 -8.80 -7.52 6.38
N ALA A 26 -9.57 -8.01 7.35
CA ALA A 26 -10.92 -7.53 7.57
C ALA A 26 -10.92 -6.15 8.24
N SER A 27 -12.06 -5.46 8.19
CA SER A 27 -12.31 -4.31 9.06
C SER A 27 -12.22 -4.72 10.54
N GLY A 28 -11.67 -3.85 11.38
CA GLY A 28 -11.52 -4.10 12.80
C GLY A 28 -10.48 -3.24 13.48
N HIS A 29 -10.17 -3.59 14.72
CA HIS A 29 -9.11 -2.95 15.51
C HIS A 29 -7.93 -3.89 15.67
N TYR A 30 -6.73 -3.37 15.46
CA TYR A 30 -5.49 -4.13 15.49
C TYR A 30 -4.40 -3.37 16.24
N VAL A 31 -3.34 -4.10 16.62
CA VAL A 31 -2.08 -3.50 17.04
C VAL A 31 -1.07 -3.73 15.92
N PHE A 32 -0.53 -2.64 15.40
CA PHE A 32 0.54 -2.63 14.42
C PHE A 32 1.86 -2.33 15.12
N GLN A 33 2.93 -2.96 14.66
CA GLN A 33 4.29 -2.59 15.06
C GLN A 33 4.82 -1.57 14.06
N HIS A 34 5.35 -0.44 14.54
CA HIS A 34 6.11 0.45 13.68
C HIS A 34 7.53 -0.09 13.51
N HIS A 35 8.09 -0.02 12.30
CA HIS A 35 9.50 -0.29 11.98
C HIS A 35 10.10 0.81 11.11
N PHE A 36 11.40 1.06 11.29
CA PHE A 36 12.18 1.92 10.40
C PHE A 36 12.62 1.16 9.16
N ALA A 37 12.36 1.68 7.95
CA ALA A 37 12.72 1.02 6.70
C ALA A 37 14.25 0.84 6.56
N GLU A 38 15.03 1.81 7.01
CA GLU A 38 16.49 1.85 6.88
C GLU A 38 17.21 1.05 7.98
N GLN A 39 16.55 0.80 9.12
CA GLN A 39 17.09 0.10 10.28
C GLN A 39 16.02 -0.80 10.93
N PRO A 40 15.55 -1.84 10.23
CA PRO A 40 14.34 -2.61 10.60
C PRO A 40 14.45 -3.39 11.92
N THR A 41 15.65 -3.52 12.49
CA THR A 41 15.91 -4.26 13.72
C THR A 41 15.92 -3.37 14.97
N ILE A 42 15.90 -2.05 14.82
CA ILE A 42 15.85 -1.13 15.96
C ILE A 42 14.46 -1.19 16.59
N PRO A 43 14.35 -1.39 17.92
CA PRO A 43 13.07 -1.37 18.60
C PRO A 43 12.30 -0.07 18.36
N SER A 44 10.99 -0.16 18.22
CA SER A 44 10.12 1.00 18.01
C SER A 44 8.75 0.81 18.67
N ILE A 45 7.79 1.67 18.34
CA ILE A 45 6.51 1.76 19.03
C ILE A 45 5.44 0.84 18.45
N SER A 46 4.41 0.54 19.25
CA SER A 46 3.18 -0.10 18.77
C SER A 46 2.09 0.94 18.56
N LEU A 47 1.28 0.74 17.52
CA LEU A 47 0.21 1.64 17.08
C LEU A 47 -1.13 0.93 17.12
N ASN A 48 -2.17 1.65 17.55
CA ASN A 48 -3.54 1.17 17.43
C ASN A 48 -4.03 1.46 16.02
N ALA A 49 -4.38 0.43 15.27
CA ALA A 49 -4.95 0.55 13.93
C ALA A 49 -6.47 0.34 13.99
N THR A 50 -7.22 1.18 13.28
CA THR A 50 -8.61 0.93 12.94
C THR A 50 -8.72 0.81 11.43
N ILE A 51 -9.31 -0.29 10.96
CA ILE A 51 -9.54 -0.55 9.54
C ILE A 51 -11.06 -0.60 9.30
N ASN A 52 -11.55 0.15 8.33
CA ASN A 52 -12.93 0.14 7.87
C ASN A 52 -12.98 0.03 6.34
N GLY A 53 -13.07 -1.20 5.83
CA GLY A 53 -12.91 -1.46 4.40
C GLY A 53 -11.46 -1.23 3.99
N SER A 54 -11.24 -0.29 3.07
CA SER A 54 -9.91 0.17 2.68
C SER A 54 -9.41 1.33 3.54
N HIS A 55 -10.25 2.00 4.31
CA HIS A 55 -9.78 3.12 5.15
C HIS A 55 -9.02 2.60 6.38
N ILE A 56 -7.85 3.17 6.66
CA ILE A 56 -7.01 2.85 7.82
C ILE A 56 -6.66 4.12 8.60
N VAL A 57 -6.66 4.01 9.93
CA VAL A 57 -6.16 5.04 10.85
C VAL A 57 -5.19 4.41 11.83
N LEU A 58 -3.97 4.93 11.92
CA LEU A 58 -2.91 4.51 12.84
C LEU A 58 -2.71 5.56 13.93
N VAL A 59 -2.90 5.15 15.19
CA VAL A 59 -2.84 6.04 16.36
C VAL A 59 -1.76 5.59 17.33
N ASN A 60 -0.87 6.51 17.68
CA ASN A 60 0.01 6.35 18.83
C ASN A 60 -0.69 6.87 20.10
N SER A 61 -0.97 5.97 21.05
CA SER A 61 -1.69 6.31 22.29
C SER A 61 -0.93 7.27 23.22
N LYS A 62 0.42 7.27 23.14
CA LYS A 62 1.29 8.09 24.00
C LYS A 62 2.58 8.42 23.28
N ALA A 63 3.02 9.67 23.38
CA ALA A 63 4.29 10.11 22.81
C ALA A 63 5.46 9.25 23.34
N SER A 64 6.34 8.84 22.42
CA SER A 64 7.48 7.97 22.73
C SER A 64 8.56 8.10 21.65
N GLY A 65 9.79 8.40 22.07
CA GLY A 65 10.89 8.65 21.14
C GLY A 65 10.58 9.82 20.21
N PRO A 66 10.77 9.67 18.89
CA PRO A 66 10.46 10.74 17.93
C PRO A 66 8.96 10.87 17.63
N PHE A 67 8.13 9.93 18.08
CA PHE A 67 6.71 9.87 17.69
C PHE A 67 5.82 10.64 18.67
N PRO A 68 4.97 11.56 18.18
CA PRO A 68 3.98 12.23 19.00
C PRO A 68 2.85 11.26 19.41
N ALA A 69 2.03 11.68 20.39
CA ALA A 69 0.73 11.04 20.61
C ALA A 69 -0.27 11.52 19.55
N GLY A 70 -1.23 10.67 19.18
CA GLY A 70 -2.28 10.99 18.21
C GLY A 70 -2.20 10.15 16.94
N VAL A 71 -2.91 10.61 15.89
CA VAL A 71 -2.89 9.99 14.57
C VAL A 71 -1.50 10.20 13.97
N LEU A 72 -0.86 9.11 13.56
CA LEU A 72 0.42 9.15 12.85
C LEU A 72 0.24 9.02 11.34
N ALA A 73 -0.72 8.20 10.91
CA ALA A 73 -1.07 8.04 9.51
C ALA A 73 -2.56 7.71 9.37
N GLU A 74 -3.15 8.17 8.27
CA GLU A 74 -4.53 7.93 7.90
C GLU A 74 -4.61 7.92 6.37
N GLY A 75 -5.44 7.05 5.80
CA GLY A 75 -5.66 7.05 4.36
C GLY A 75 -6.36 5.79 3.86
N GLU A 76 -6.26 5.55 2.57
CA GLU A 76 -6.82 4.38 1.90
C GLU A 76 -5.72 3.33 1.66
N LEU A 77 -6.04 2.08 1.97
CA LEU A 77 -5.22 0.92 1.65
C LEU A 77 -5.28 0.67 0.16
N MET A 78 -4.16 0.89 -0.52
CA MET A 78 -4.03 0.70 -1.95
C MET A 78 -2.95 -0.31 -2.27
N TRP A 79 -3.20 -1.16 -3.25
CA TRP A 79 -2.15 -2.06 -3.77
C TRP A 79 -1.26 -1.30 -4.73
N HIS A 80 0.02 -1.15 -4.38
CA HIS A 80 1.03 -0.56 -5.24
C HIS A 80 1.72 -1.66 -6.06
N ALA A 81 1.25 -1.85 -7.31
CA ALA A 81 1.72 -2.95 -8.15
C ALA A 81 3.21 -2.86 -8.50
N GLY A 82 3.78 -1.64 -8.57
CA GLY A 82 5.18 -1.42 -8.89
C GLY A 82 6.15 -1.96 -7.84
N SER A 83 5.77 -1.94 -6.56
CA SER A 83 6.57 -2.49 -5.46
C SER A 83 6.05 -3.82 -4.92
N GLY A 84 4.81 -4.19 -5.24
CA GLY A 84 4.16 -5.37 -4.69
C GLY A 84 3.85 -5.22 -3.19
N GLN A 85 3.56 -3.99 -2.75
CA GLN A 85 3.29 -3.68 -1.35
C GLN A 85 1.95 -2.94 -1.21
N TRP A 86 1.37 -3.05 -0.02
CA TRP A 86 0.26 -2.20 0.36
C TRP A 86 0.81 -0.86 0.85
N ILE A 87 0.12 0.21 0.47
CA ILE A 87 0.44 1.58 0.86
C ILE A 87 -0.75 2.26 1.51
N ILE A 88 -0.48 3.33 2.25
CA ILE A 88 -1.49 4.27 2.73
C ILE A 88 -1.51 5.45 1.76
N GLY A 89 -2.43 5.41 0.80
CA GLY A 89 -2.57 6.44 -0.24
C GLY A 89 -3.68 7.44 0.08
N HIS A 90 -3.63 8.59 -0.60
CA HIS A 90 -4.58 9.70 -0.46
C HIS A 90 -5.25 10.06 -1.80
N GLU A 91 -4.64 9.67 -2.93
CA GLU A 91 -5.21 9.86 -4.27
C GLU A 91 -4.94 8.65 -5.17
N ASP A 92 -5.74 8.47 -6.21
CA ASP A 92 -5.63 7.30 -7.11
C ASP A 92 -4.23 7.18 -7.76
N GLY A 93 -3.53 8.31 -7.95
CA GLY A 93 -2.19 8.37 -8.52
C GLY A 93 -1.14 7.61 -7.70
N ASP A 94 -1.34 7.51 -6.39
CA ASP A 94 -0.44 6.85 -5.44
C ASP A 94 -0.23 5.37 -5.75
N ARG A 95 -1.18 4.73 -6.45
CA ARG A 95 -1.07 3.32 -6.90
C ARG A 95 0.04 3.07 -7.91
N SER A 96 0.58 4.13 -8.50
CA SER A 96 1.49 4.06 -9.64
C SER A 96 2.71 4.98 -9.55
N VAL A 97 2.92 5.65 -8.41
CA VAL A 97 4.10 6.49 -8.22
C VAL A 97 5.37 5.65 -8.28
N ARG A 98 6.49 6.28 -8.67
CA ARG A 98 7.73 5.53 -8.89
C ARG A 98 8.30 4.95 -7.60
N ASP A 99 8.21 5.70 -6.50
CA ASP A 99 8.78 5.35 -5.20
C ASP A 99 7.69 5.32 -4.13
N VAL A 100 7.82 4.40 -3.17
CA VAL A 100 6.96 4.28 -1.99
C VAL A 100 7.80 3.91 -0.77
N GLY A 101 7.39 4.34 0.42
CA GLY A 101 8.03 4.01 1.70
C GLY A 101 9.42 4.63 1.90
N GLY A 102 10.08 4.20 2.99
CA GLY A 102 11.38 4.74 3.42
C GLY A 102 11.37 6.27 3.53
N CYS A 103 12.52 6.90 3.28
CA CYS A 103 12.62 8.36 3.22
C CYS A 103 12.26 8.93 1.83
N SER A 104 11.38 8.28 1.06
CA SER A 104 10.86 8.85 -0.19
C SER A 104 9.72 9.85 0.07
N ASP A 105 9.42 10.69 -0.92
CA ASP A 105 8.22 11.56 -0.89
C ASP A 105 6.93 10.78 -1.26
N GLY A 106 7.04 9.47 -1.47
CA GLY A 106 5.92 8.62 -1.85
C GLY A 106 5.10 8.15 -0.64
N PRO A 107 3.94 7.50 -0.90
CA PRO A 107 3.08 6.92 0.11
C PRO A 107 3.82 5.97 1.06
N GLU A 108 3.41 5.97 2.32
CA GLU A 108 3.93 5.09 3.35
C GLU A 108 3.51 3.64 3.10
N VAL A 109 4.36 2.69 3.50
CA VAL A 109 4.14 1.25 3.27
C VAL A 109 3.58 0.58 4.52
N VAL A 110 2.66 -0.35 4.32
CA VAL A 110 2.06 -1.15 5.38
C VAL A 110 2.05 -2.64 5.01
N ASP A 111 2.50 -3.49 5.93
CA ASP A 111 2.29 -4.94 5.86
C ASP A 111 1.05 -5.29 6.68
N LEU A 112 -0.05 -5.59 6.00
CA LEU A 112 -1.34 -5.88 6.63
C LEU A 112 -1.38 -7.26 7.31
N ILE A 113 -0.61 -8.24 6.81
CA ILE A 113 -0.58 -9.58 7.39
C ILE A 113 0.31 -9.58 8.65
N GLY A 114 1.53 -9.07 8.49
CA GLY A 114 2.50 -8.89 9.56
C GLY A 114 2.11 -7.81 10.57
N LYS A 115 1.16 -6.94 10.22
CA LYS A 115 0.73 -5.76 10.98
C LYS A 115 1.91 -4.84 11.27
N ILE A 116 2.64 -4.48 10.21
CA ILE A 116 3.81 -3.61 10.30
C ILE A 116 3.53 -2.32 9.54
N TYR A 117 3.84 -1.20 10.16
CA TYR A 117 3.81 0.13 9.55
C TYR A 117 5.25 0.62 9.39
N TRP A 118 5.61 1.04 8.18
CA TRP A 118 6.99 1.37 7.82
C TRP A 118 7.13 2.86 7.54
N THR A 119 8.04 3.52 8.27
CA THR A 119 8.49 4.88 7.93
C THR A 119 10.02 4.94 7.88
N CYS A 120 10.51 6.09 7.44
CA CYS A 120 11.82 6.61 7.82
C CYS A 120 11.80 7.04 9.31
#